data_AF-W6PZX3-F1
#
_entry.id   AF-W6PZX3-F1
#
_cell.length_a   1.000
_cell.length_b   1.000
_cell.length_c   1.000
_cell.angle_alpha   90.00
_cell.angle_beta   90.00
_cell.angle_gamma   90.00
#
_symmetry.space_group_name_H-M   'P 1'
#
loop_
_entity.id
_entity.type
_entity.pdbx_description
1 polymer ?
#
loop_
_entity_poly.entity_id
_entity_poly.type
_entity_poly.pdbx_seq_one_letter_code
_entity_poly.pdbx_strand_id
1 'polypeptide(L)'
;MEHPSKRAKILSDSDDGSASTALTSLQRTISPPLPRGCPELTDGKLTSDTGDTGGTARPPKLVNSPVQLTHIRDLPDGNNVDTIRLRDILGDPMIRECWQFNYLFDVDFLMSQLDEDVRSLVQVKVVHG
;
A
#
# COMPACT_ATOMS: atom_id res chain seq x y z
N MET A 1 21.42 22.06 -24.39
CA MET A 1 20.26 21.82 -23.51
C MET A 1 20.56 22.53 -22.20
N GLU A 2 19.88 23.64 -21.93
CA GLU A 2 20.04 24.42 -20.70
C GLU A 2 19.36 23.69 -19.53
N HIS A 3 20.06 23.60 -18.40
CA HIS A 3 19.51 23.01 -17.17
C HIS A 3 18.82 24.11 -16.34
N PRO A 4 17.63 23.86 -15.78
CA PRO A 4 16.93 24.85 -14.97
C PRO A 4 17.71 25.17 -13.69
N SER A 5 17.83 26.47 -13.38
CA SER A 5 18.56 26.99 -12.23
C SER A 5 17.94 26.51 -10.91
N LYS A 6 18.78 26.04 -9.97
CA LYS A 6 18.33 25.66 -8.62
C LYS A 6 17.71 26.86 -7.89
N ARG A 7 16.53 26.66 -7.32
CA ARG A 7 15.79 27.61 -6.48
C ARG A 7 16.70 28.21 -5.40
N ALA A 8 16.78 29.54 -5.35
CA ALA A 8 17.56 30.26 -4.35
C ALA A 8 17.05 29.97 -2.93
N LYS A 9 17.97 29.69 -2.00
CA LYS A 9 17.67 29.63 -0.57
C LYS A 9 17.35 31.04 -0.09
N ILE A 10 16.15 31.23 0.46
CA ILE A 10 15.78 32.45 1.19
C ILE A 10 16.56 32.40 2.51
N LEU A 11 17.58 33.26 2.63
CA LEU A 11 18.19 33.64 3.90
C LEU A 11 17.30 34.72 4.51
N SER A 12 16.65 34.40 5.62
CA SER A 12 15.93 35.38 6.45
C SER A 12 16.69 35.54 7.77
N ASP A 13 17.53 36.56 7.86
CA ASP A 13 17.94 37.13 9.14
C ASP A 13 17.10 38.37 9.39
N SER A 14 16.22 38.30 10.39
CA SER A 14 15.78 39.42 11.23
C SER A 14 14.95 38.83 12.37
N ASP A 15 15.57 38.87 13.55
CA ASP A 15 15.03 38.58 14.87
C ASP A 15 13.99 39.64 15.24
N ASP A 16 12.73 39.23 15.45
CA ASP A 16 11.85 39.88 16.43
C ASP A 16 10.68 38.94 16.79
N GLY A 17 10.38 38.90 18.08
CA GLY A 17 9.65 37.80 18.71
C GLY A 17 8.15 37.67 18.39
N SER A 18 7.66 36.49 18.78
CA SER A 18 6.26 36.08 18.96
C SER A 18 5.54 35.44 17.76
N ALA A 19 5.13 34.19 17.99
CA ALA A 19 4.33 33.29 17.17
C ALA A 19 5.03 32.72 15.93
N SER A 20 5.75 31.60 16.12
CA SER A 20 6.04 30.67 15.03
C SER A 20 4.72 30.31 14.33
N THR A 21 4.47 30.87 13.15
CA THR A 21 3.28 30.58 12.36
C THR A 21 3.22 29.08 12.12
N ALA A 22 2.39 28.38 12.90
CA ALA A 22 2.26 26.95 12.82
C ALA A 22 1.90 26.59 11.38
N LEU A 23 2.74 25.77 10.73
CA LEU A 23 2.51 25.36 9.35
C LEU A 23 1.11 24.76 9.28
N THR A 24 0.26 25.27 8.39
CA THR A 24 -1.12 24.79 8.23
C THR A 24 -1.18 23.28 7.92
N SER A 25 -0.10 22.71 7.38
CA SER A 25 0.08 21.28 7.17
C SER A 25 0.15 20.44 8.45
N LEU A 26 0.55 21.03 9.59
CA LEU A 26 0.59 20.37 10.90
C LEU A 26 -0.79 20.32 11.57
N GLN A 27 -1.69 21.23 11.22
CA GLN A 27 -3.02 21.37 11.84
C GLN A 27 -4.14 20.75 11.02
N ARG A 28 -3.88 20.37 9.75
CA ARG A 28 -4.88 19.69 8.93
C ARG A 28 -4.94 18.20 9.27
N THR A 29 -6.14 17.67 9.40
CA THR A 29 -6.38 16.23 9.49
C THR A 29 -5.78 15.55 8.26
N ILE A 30 -4.92 14.55 8.48
CA ILE A 30 -4.18 13.84 7.41
C ILE A 30 -5.09 12.83 6.67
N SER A 31 -6.40 12.87 6.92
CA SER A 31 -7.36 11.99 6.27
C SER A 31 -7.41 12.28 4.77
N PRO A 32 -7.46 11.24 3.93
CA PRO A 32 -7.56 11.43 2.49
C PRO A 32 -8.81 12.26 2.14
N PRO A 33 -8.74 13.12 1.12
CA PRO A 33 -9.89 13.93 0.71
C PRO A 33 -11.04 13.02 0.29
N LEU A 34 -12.26 13.34 0.74
CA LEU A 34 -13.44 12.55 0.37
C LEU A 34 -13.60 12.55 -1.15
N PRO A 35 -13.85 11.38 -1.77
CA PRO A 35 -14.25 11.31 -3.16
C PRO A 35 -15.50 12.17 -3.39
N ARG A 36 -15.48 13.01 -4.43
CA ARG A 36 -16.67 13.77 -4.82
C ARG A 36 -17.78 12.78 -5.15
N GLY A 37 -18.85 12.78 -4.36
CA GLY A 37 -20.03 11.93 -4.56
C GLY A 37 -20.38 10.96 -3.43
N CYS A 38 -19.66 10.94 -2.30
CA CYS A 38 -20.12 10.22 -1.12
C CYS A 38 -21.31 10.96 -0.47
N PRO A 39 -22.45 10.28 -0.22
CA PRO A 39 -23.47 10.78 0.70
C PRO A 39 -22.85 10.99 2.08
N GLU A 40 -23.29 12.05 2.76
CA GLU A 40 -22.90 12.40 4.11
C GLU A 40 -23.13 11.20 5.05
N LEU A 41 -22.05 10.62 5.58
CA LEU A 41 -22.13 9.60 6.63
C LEU A 41 -22.46 10.30 7.95
N THR A 42 -23.75 10.50 8.21
CA THR A 42 -24.25 10.74 9.55
C THR A 42 -24.48 9.39 10.23
N ASP A 43 -23.68 9.13 11.27
CA ASP A 43 -23.84 8.07 12.27
C ASP A 43 -24.38 6.71 11.79
N GLY A 44 -23.50 5.91 11.19
CA GLY A 44 -23.39 4.47 11.48
C GLY A 44 -24.61 3.56 11.32
N LYS A 45 -25.68 3.97 10.61
CA LYS A 45 -26.85 3.13 10.39
C LYS A 45 -27.20 3.09 8.90
N LEU A 46 -26.96 1.92 8.29
CA LEU A 46 -27.43 1.60 6.95
C LEU A 46 -28.96 1.40 7.01
N THR A 47 -29.73 2.47 6.81
CA THR A 47 -31.17 2.35 6.56
C THR A 47 -31.36 1.98 5.09
N SER A 48 -31.66 0.70 4.84
CA SER A 48 -32.20 0.26 3.56
C SER A 48 -33.64 0.74 3.44
N ASP A 49 -33.83 2.03 3.15
CA ASP A 49 -35.15 2.55 2.82
C ASP A 49 -35.53 2.08 1.42
N THR A 50 -36.53 1.21 1.40
CA THR A 50 -37.26 0.78 0.21
C THR A 50 -38.03 1.98 -0.33
N GLY A 51 -37.41 2.69 -1.29
CA GLY A 51 -38.03 3.75 -2.08
C GLY A 51 -37.84 3.44 -3.56
N ASP A 52 -38.93 3.02 -4.20
CA ASP A 52 -39.07 2.80 -5.63
C ASP A 52 -38.69 4.06 -6.43
N THR A 53 -37.56 4.03 -7.12
CA THR A 53 -37.30 4.87 -8.29
C THR A 53 -36.38 4.11 -9.23
N GLY A 54 -36.95 3.66 -10.35
CA GLY A 54 -36.31 2.83 -11.37
C GLY A 54 -35.14 3.49 -12.12
N GLY A 55 -34.00 3.63 -11.44
CA GLY A 55 -32.69 3.80 -12.04
C GLY A 55 -31.87 2.56 -11.73
N THR A 56 -31.51 1.77 -12.74
CA THR A 56 -30.62 0.60 -12.62
C THR A 56 -29.20 1.05 -12.27
N ALA A 57 -28.99 1.46 -11.02
CA ALA A 57 -27.68 1.79 -10.48
C ALA A 57 -26.84 0.51 -10.45
N ARG A 58 -25.96 0.35 -11.44
CA ARG A 58 -24.99 -0.74 -11.49
C ARG A 58 -24.22 -0.75 -10.17
N PRO A 59 -24.09 -1.91 -9.48
CA PRO A 59 -23.36 -1.98 -8.23
C PRO A 59 -21.93 -1.46 -8.44
N PRO A 60 -21.38 -0.71 -7.47
CA PRO A 60 -20.03 -0.17 -7.57
C PRO A 60 -19.05 -1.32 -7.80
N LYS A 61 -18.19 -1.18 -8.80
CA LYS A 61 -17.14 -2.15 -9.09
C LYS A 61 -16.07 -2.03 -8.01
N LEU A 62 -16.04 -2.95 -7.05
CA LEU A 62 -14.88 -3.10 -6.19
C LEU A 62 -13.67 -3.50 -7.05
N VAL A 63 -12.57 -2.79 -6.85
CA VAL A 63 -11.26 -3.14 -7.40
C VAL A 63 -10.34 -3.41 -6.22
N ASN A 64 -9.56 -4.47 -6.32
CA ASN A 64 -8.61 -4.81 -5.26
C ASN A 64 -7.53 -3.73 -5.17
N SER A 65 -7.12 -3.43 -3.93
CA SER A 65 -5.96 -2.57 -3.70
C SER A 65 -4.71 -3.17 -4.36
N PRO A 66 -3.86 -2.36 -5.01
CA PRO A 66 -2.56 -2.81 -5.49
C PRO A 66 -1.53 -3.01 -4.36
N VAL A 67 -1.86 -2.57 -3.15
CA VAL A 67 -1.04 -2.76 -1.94
C VAL A 67 -1.67 -3.85 -1.09
N GLN A 68 -0.86 -4.83 -0.71
CA GLN A 68 -1.26 -5.97 0.12
C GLN A 68 -0.41 -6.02 1.39
N LEU A 69 -1.00 -6.54 2.46
CA LEU A 69 -0.31 -6.77 3.72
C LEU A 69 0.21 -8.20 3.78
N THR A 70 1.24 -8.43 4.59
CA THR A 70 1.78 -9.76 4.81
C THR A 70 0.97 -10.51 5.87
N HIS A 71 0.81 -11.81 5.66
CA HIS A 71 0.10 -12.69 6.57
C HIS A 71 0.87 -12.90 7.89
N ILE A 72 0.18 -12.85 9.02
CA ILE A 72 0.75 -13.08 10.36
C ILE A 72 0.21 -14.39 10.94
N ARG A 73 1.11 -15.37 11.19
CA ARG A 73 0.75 -16.74 11.64
C ARG A 73 -0.01 -16.79 12.96
N ASP A 74 0.34 -15.92 13.89
CA ASP A 74 -0.18 -15.95 15.26
C ASP A 74 -1.42 -15.04 15.43
N LEU A 75 -1.99 -14.54 14.34
CA LEU A 75 -3.25 -13.79 14.34
C LEU A 75 -4.41 -14.65 13.81
N PRO A 76 -5.65 -14.39 14.28
CA PRO A 76 -6.85 -15.01 13.73
C PRO A 76 -7.03 -14.72 12.24
N ASP A 77 -7.67 -15.62 11.51
CA ASP A 77 -7.90 -15.49 10.06
C ASP A 77 -8.66 -14.21 9.68
N GLY A 78 -9.56 -13.74 10.56
CA GLY A 78 -10.29 -12.47 10.37
C GLY A 78 -9.38 -11.24 10.26
N ASN A 79 -8.16 -11.30 10.80
CA ASN A 79 -7.16 -10.24 10.72
C ASN A 79 -6.20 -10.42 9.52
N ASN A 80 -6.23 -11.59 8.89
CA ASN A 80 -5.42 -11.93 7.72
C ASN A 80 -6.22 -11.90 6.41
N VAL A 81 -7.43 -11.33 6.42
CA VAL A 81 -8.24 -11.14 5.21
C VAL A 81 -7.46 -10.29 4.21
N ASP A 82 -7.41 -10.76 2.96
CA ASP A 82 -6.69 -10.13 1.84
C ASP A 82 -5.17 -9.93 2.06
N THR A 83 -4.58 -10.62 3.04
CA THR A 83 -3.13 -10.70 3.21
C THR A 83 -2.51 -11.76 2.31
N ILE A 84 -1.22 -11.62 2.04
CA ILE A 84 -0.44 -12.56 1.23
C ILE A 84 0.73 -13.14 2.02
N ARG A 85 1.06 -14.41 1.74
CA ARG A 85 2.28 -15.07 2.20
C ARG A 85 3.32 -15.01 1.10
N LEU A 86 4.59 -15.20 1.49
CA LEU A 86 5.68 -15.24 0.51
C LEU A 86 5.51 -16.40 -0.49
N ARG A 87 4.98 -17.55 -0.03
CA ARG A 87 4.63 -18.69 -0.89
C ARG A 87 3.54 -18.37 -1.91
N ASP A 88 2.65 -17.43 -1.65
CA ASP A 88 1.61 -17.05 -2.62
C ASP A 88 2.20 -16.28 -3.81
N ILE A 89 3.41 -15.72 -3.64
CA ILE A 89 4.17 -15.02 -4.69
C ILE A 89 5.17 -15.97 -5.36
N LEU A 90 5.92 -16.75 -4.57
CA LEU A 90 7.04 -17.57 -5.05
C LEU A 90 6.67 -19.02 -5.36
N GLY A 91 5.50 -19.49 -4.91
CA GLY A 91 5.04 -20.86 -5.10
C GLY A 91 4.37 -21.12 -6.45
N ASP A 92 4.48 -20.22 -7.42
CA ASP A 92 3.99 -20.47 -8.78
C ASP A 92 4.97 -21.37 -9.54
N PRO A 93 4.57 -22.59 -9.95
CA PRO A 93 5.44 -23.52 -10.67
C PRO A 93 5.90 -22.99 -12.04
N MET A 94 5.28 -21.94 -12.57
CA MET A 94 5.69 -21.30 -13.82
C MET A 94 6.89 -20.37 -13.69
N ILE A 95 7.31 -20.04 -12.45
CA ILE A 95 8.51 -19.24 -12.21
C ILE A 95 9.73 -20.02 -12.67
N ARG A 96 10.52 -19.44 -13.58
CA ARG A 96 11.79 -20.03 -14.05
C ARG A 96 13.02 -19.35 -13.49
N GLU A 97 12.88 -18.08 -13.16
CA GLU A 97 13.98 -17.24 -12.67
C GLU A 97 13.43 -16.26 -11.63
N CYS A 98 14.17 -16.11 -10.53
CA CYS A 98 13.78 -15.28 -9.40
C CYS A 98 14.94 -14.40 -8.96
N TRP A 99 14.77 -13.07 -9.02
CA TRP A 99 15.77 -12.12 -8.55
C TRP A 99 15.31 -11.52 -7.23
N GLN A 100 16.10 -11.71 -6.17
CA GLN A 100 15.78 -11.27 -4.83
C GLN A 100 16.70 -10.13 -4.41
N PHE A 101 16.10 -8.97 -4.17
CA PHE A 101 16.77 -7.76 -3.71
C PHE A 101 16.34 -7.50 -2.28
N ASN A 102 17.28 -7.56 -1.35
CA ASN A 102 17.06 -7.31 0.07
C ASN A 102 18.41 -7.02 0.74
N TYR A 103 18.37 -6.62 2.00
CA TYR A 103 19.55 -6.43 2.83
C TYR A 103 19.97 -7.72 3.54
N LEU A 104 19.00 -8.44 4.13
CA LEU A 104 19.25 -9.70 4.84
C LEU A 104 18.57 -10.85 4.11
N PHE A 105 19.26 -11.98 4.06
CA PHE A 105 18.78 -13.19 3.42
C PHE A 105 18.98 -14.39 4.33
N ASP A 106 17.90 -15.15 4.49
CA ASP A 106 17.95 -16.54 4.89
C ASP A 106 17.64 -17.36 3.63
N VAL A 107 18.67 -18.00 3.09
CA VAL A 107 18.58 -18.70 1.81
C VAL A 107 17.74 -19.97 1.94
N ASP A 108 17.83 -20.68 3.06
CA ASP A 108 17.06 -21.90 3.29
C ASP A 108 15.57 -21.56 3.40
N PHE A 109 15.24 -20.49 4.12
CA PHE A 109 13.87 -19.95 4.19
C PHE A 109 13.35 -19.54 2.81
N LEU A 110 14.14 -18.79 2.03
CA LEU A 110 13.76 -18.35 0.69
C LEU A 110 13.48 -19.54 -0.23
N MET A 111 14.40 -20.50 -0.27
CA MET A 111 14.27 -21.70 -1.10
C MET A 111 13.07 -22.54 -0.65
N SER A 112 12.71 -22.56 0.63
CA SER A 112 11.53 -23.28 1.10
C SER A 112 10.19 -22.68 0.66
N GLN A 113 10.16 -21.45 0.13
CA GLN A 113 8.92 -20.80 -0.35
C GLN A 113 8.61 -21.11 -1.83
N LEU A 114 9.60 -21.58 -2.58
CA LEU A 114 9.40 -22.00 -3.97
C LEU A 114 8.54 -23.27 -4.02
N ASP A 115 7.86 -23.46 -5.14
CA ASP A 115 7.12 -24.70 -5.39
C ASP A 115 8.06 -25.92 -5.37
N GLU A 116 7.64 -26.98 -4.69
CA GLU A 116 8.51 -28.12 -4.37
C GLU A 116 8.99 -28.86 -5.63
N ASP A 117 8.14 -28.94 -6.64
CA ASP A 117 8.40 -29.69 -7.86
C ASP A 117 9.39 -28.96 -8.77
N VAL A 118 9.42 -27.63 -8.73
CA VAL A 118 10.28 -26.81 -9.60
C VAL A 118 11.43 -26.12 -8.89
N ARG A 119 11.49 -26.12 -7.54
CA ARG A 119 12.52 -25.42 -6.76
C ARG A 119 13.95 -25.69 -7.21
N SER A 120 14.26 -26.93 -7.62
CA SER A 120 15.58 -27.33 -8.10
C SER A 120 15.93 -26.79 -9.50
N LEU A 121 14.92 -26.38 -10.27
CA LEU A 121 15.03 -25.86 -11.62
C LEU A 121 15.03 -24.33 -11.68
N VAL A 122 14.45 -23.68 -10.67
CA VAL A 122 14.37 -22.21 -10.61
C VAL A 122 15.77 -21.61 -10.46
N GLN A 123 16.13 -20.70 -11.36
CA GLN A 123 17.35 -19.91 -11.22
C GLN A 123 17.13 -18.76 -10.24
N VAL A 124 17.63 -18.90 -9.01
CA VAL A 124 17.56 -17.84 -7.98
C VAL A 124 18.83 -16.99 -8.01
N LYS A 125 18.65 -15.66 -8.04
CA LYS A 125 19.72 -14.66 -7.99
C LYS A 125 19.49 -13.75 -6.79
N VAL A 126 20.44 -13.74 -5.88
CA VAL A 126 20.43 -12.88 -4.70
C VAL A 126 21.30 -11.66 -4.96
N VAL A 127 20.70 -10.47 -4.88
CA VAL A 127 21.40 -9.19 -5.01
C VAL A 127 21.44 -8.54 -3.63
N HIS A 128 22.64 -8.36 -3.11
CA HIS A 128 22.91 -7.74 -1.82
C HIS A 128 23.91 -6.60 -1.96
N GLY A 129 24.03 -5.78 -0.90
CA GLY A 129 24.99 -4.68 -0.79
C GLY A 129 26.34 -5.10 -0.22
#